data_AF-A0AAF0Q869-F1
#
_entry.id   AF-A0AAF0Q869-F1
#
_cell.length_a   1.000
_cell.length_b   1.000
_cell.length_c   1.000
_cell.angle_alpha   90.00
_cell.angle_beta   90.00
_cell.angle_gamma   90.00
#
_symmetry.space_group_name_H-M   'P 1'
#
loop_
_entity.id
_entity.type
_entity.pdbx_description
1 polymer ?
#
loop_
_entity_poly.entity_id
_entity_poly.type
_entity_poly.pdbx_seq_one_letter_code
_entity_poly.pdbx_strand_id
1 'polypeptide(L)'
;MEYLENAKTIRLKTHNGKYLTASNDEKSIRQKRDGSTVNALWAVEFLDDQQYLRLKSCHGKYLTASNVPLLPKVTGSRKVMQTLPKKLCSATEWEAEQDGSLYQIRLKTRYGHFLRPFGGIPPWRNIVTHDVPHRKKATLWEIEIMETHKKALPEPTNFAHITKAFSCNFTEPI
;
A
#
# COMPACT_ATOMS: atom_id res chain seq x y z
N MET A 1 1.83 -5.80 10.63
CA MET A 1 1.28 -5.20 9.39
C MET A 1 -0.24 -5.28 9.34
N GLU A 2 -0.92 -5.27 10.49
CA GLU A 2 -2.37 -5.54 10.59
C GLU A 2 -3.25 -4.51 9.87
N TYR A 3 -2.81 -3.24 9.77
CA TYR A 3 -3.62 -2.17 9.18
C TYR A 3 -3.84 -2.33 7.67
N LEU A 4 -2.87 -2.90 6.95
CA LEU A 4 -2.98 -3.11 5.50
C LEU A 4 -3.54 -4.50 5.16
N GLU A 5 -3.69 -5.39 6.13
CA GLU A 5 -4.03 -6.81 5.91
C GLU A 5 -5.28 -7.01 5.04
N ASN A 6 -6.29 -6.16 5.23
CA ASN A 6 -7.54 -6.22 4.47
C ASN A 6 -7.65 -5.13 3.39
N ALA A 7 -6.61 -4.32 3.19
CA ALA A 7 -6.65 -3.22 2.23
C ALA A 7 -6.49 -3.76 0.80
N LYS A 8 -7.49 -3.51 -0.04
CA LYS A 8 -7.45 -3.85 -1.47
C LYS A 8 -6.86 -2.71 -2.28
N THR A 9 -7.28 -1.48 -1.98
CA THR A 9 -6.84 -0.26 -2.68
C THR A 9 -6.52 0.82 -1.66
N ILE A 10 -5.38 1.48 -1.82
CA ILE A 10 -4.90 2.55 -0.94
C ILE A 10 -4.50 3.80 -1.70
N ARG A 11 -4.40 4.92 -0.99
CA ARG A 11 -3.60 6.09 -1.36
C ARG A 11 -2.48 6.27 -0.38
N LEU A 12 -1.35 6.77 -0.87
CA LEU A 12 -0.18 7.10 -0.07
C LEU A 12 0.03 8.59 -0.09
N LYS A 13 0.07 9.21 1.09
CA LYS A 13 0.15 10.65 1.26
C LYS A 13 1.35 11.03 2.10
N THR A 14 2.00 12.10 1.71
CA THR A 14 3.09 12.71 2.48
C THR A 14 2.51 13.65 3.53
N HIS A 15 3.26 13.93 4.60
CA HIS A 15 2.87 14.92 5.62
C HIS A 15 2.50 16.31 5.05
N ASN A 16 3.03 16.67 3.88
CA ASN A 16 2.74 17.92 3.18
C ASN A 16 1.45 17.87 2.32
N GLY A 17 0.63 16.85 2.49
CA GLY A 17 -0.63 16.68 1.77
C GLY A 17 -0.49 16.37 0.28
N LYS A 18 0.67 15.85 -0.15
CA LYS A 18 0.85 15.37 -1.53
C LYS A 18 0.73 13.85 -1.61
N TYR A 19 0.01 13.37 -2.60
CA TYR A 19 -0.22 11.98 -2.91
C TYR A 19 0.82 11.40 -3.86
N LEU A 20 1.13 10.11 -3.68
CA LEU A 20 1.87 9.31 -4.64
C LEU A 20 0.99 9.03 -5.86
N THR A 21 1.40 9.52 -7.03
CA THR A 21 0.61 9.40 -8.27
C THR A 21 1.40 8.75 -9.40
N ALA A 22 0.76 7.82 -10.10
CA ALA A 22 1.24 7.32 -11.37
C ALA A 22 1.00 8.38 -12.46
N SER A 23 2.03 8.77 -13.21
CA SER A 23 1.87 9.76 -14.27
C SER A 23 1.27 9.15 -15.55
N ASN A 24 0.59 9.96 -16.34
CA ASN A 24 -0.03 9.55 -17.62
C ASN A 24 0.99 9.15 -18.70
N ASP A 25 2.29 9.43 -18.50
CA ASP A 25 3.36 8.91 -19.36
C ASP A 25 3.61 7.41 -19.15
N GLU A 26 2.88 6.79 -18.22
CA GLU A 26 2.95 5.41 -17.80
C GLU A 26 4.36 4.90 -17.45
N LYS A 27 5.25 5.83 -17.09
CA LYS A 27 6.66 5.56 -16.75
C LYS A 27 7.05 6.23 -15.44
N SER A 28 6.64 7.48 -15.27
CA SER A 28 7.04 8.32 -14.14
C SER A 28 6.09 8.18 -12.96
N ILE A 29 6.66 8.29 -11.76
CA ILE A 29 5.95 8.45 -10.50
C ILE A 29 6.18 9.86 -9.99
N ARG A 30 5.10 10.54 -9.58
CA ARG A 30 5.15 11.94 -9.14
C ARG A 30 4.30 12.16 -7.90
N GLN A 31 4.53 13.31 -7.29
CA GLN A 31 3.68 13.84 -6.24
C GLN A 31 2.75 14.92 -6.76
N LYS A 32 1.48 14.84 -6.35
CA LYS A 32 0.45 15.84 -6.64
C LYS A 32 -0.38 16.11 -5.39
N ARG A 33 -0.93 17.33 -5.28
CA ARG A 33 -1.88 17.66 -4.19
C ARG A 33 -3.25 17.04 -4.43
N ASP A 34 -3.61 16.85 -5.70
CA ASP A 34 -4.86 16.20 -6.06
C ASP A 34 -4.73 14.68 -5.90
N GLY A 35 -5.42 14.16 -4.90
CA GLY A 35 -5.56 12.73 -4.64
C GLY A 35 -6.84 12.12 -5.21
N SER A 36 -7.75 12.92 -5.78
CA SER A 36 -9.07 12.43 -6.23
C SER A 36 -8.99 11.52 -7.46
N THR A 37 -7.95 11.69 -8.27
CA THR A 37 -7.72 10.93 -9.50
C THR A 37 -7.41 9.44 -9.25
N VAL A 38 -7.78 8.61 -10.22
CA VAL A 38 -7.42 7.18 -10.22
C VAL A 38 -5.91 6.94 -10.21
N ASN A 39 -5.13 7.92 -10.70
CA ASN A 39 -3.67 7.90 -10.68
C ASN A 39 -3.07 7.88 -9.26
N ALA A 40 -3.83 8.32 -8.25
CA ALA A 40 -3.42 8.26 -6.85
C ALA A 40 -3.77 6.92 -6.17
N LEU A 41 -4.56 6.07 -6.84
CA LEU A 41 -4.99 4.77 -6.31
C LEU A 41 -3.94 3.70 -6.62
N TRP A 42 -3.64 2.90 -5.60
CA TRP A 42 -2.70 1.79 -5.67
C TRP A 42 -3.39 0.54 -5.15
N ALA A 43 -3.54 -0.45 -6.01
CA ALA A 43 -3.99 -1.78 -5.59
C ALA A 43 -2.84 -2.50 -4.86
N VAL A 44 -3.17 -3.13 -3.74
CA VAL A 44 -2.20 -3.82 -2.88
C VAL A 44 -2.24 -5.32 -3.19
N GLU A 45 -1.07 -5.89 -3.48
CA GLU A 45 -0.90 -7.33 -3.68
C GLU A 45 0.14 -7.83 -2.66
N PHE A 46 -0.28 -8.64 -1.69
CA PHE A 46 0.62 -9.23 -0.69
C PHE A 46 1.38 -10.46 -1.20
N LEU A 47 2.60 -10.66 -0.68
CA LEU A 47 3.50 -11.76 -1.00
C LEU A 47 4.16 -12.31 0.27
N ASP A 48 4.70 -13.53 0.18
CA ASP A 48 5.52 -14.18 1.20
C ASP A 48 4.90 -14.02 2.60
N ASP A 49 3.69 -14.58 2.80
CA ASP A 49 2.94 -14.48 4.06
C ASP A 49 2.74 -13.04 4.58
N GLN A 50 2.48 -12.11 3.66
CA GLN A 50 2.29 -10.67 3.91
C GLN A 50 3.55 -9.91 4.36
N GLN A 51 4.73 -10.51 4.25
CA GLN A 51 6.00 -9.81 4.52
C GLN A 51 6.28 -8.71 3.49
N TYR A 52 5.95 -8.97 2.22
CA TYR A 52 6.14 -8.02 1.13
C TYR A 52 4.82 -7.69 0.47
N LEU A 53 4.78 -6.52 -0.17
CA LEU A 53 3.67 -6.09 -0.99
C LEU A 53 4.16 -5.52 -2.31
N ARG A 54 3.28 -5.59 -3.31
CA ARG A 54 3.38 -4.90 -4.59
C ARG A 54 2.27 -3.87 -4.67
N LEU A 55 2.59 -2.71 -5.23
CA LEU A 55 1.62 -1.64 -5.45
C LEU A 55 1.39 -1.47 -6.94
N LYS A 56 0.17 -1.74 -7.38
CA LYS A 56 -0.23 -1.66 -8.79
C LYS A 56 -1.01 -0.37 -9.05
N SER A 57 -0.52 0.40 -10.01
CA SER A 57 -1.14 1.64 -10.48
C SER A 57 -2.39 1.38 -11.33
N CYS A 58 -3.17 2.43 -11.58
CA CYS A 58 -4.30 2.42 -12.51
C CYS A 58 -3.93 2.02 -13.96
N HIS A 59 -2.64 2.07 -14.33
CA HIS A 59 -2.15 1.64 -15.64
C HIS A 59 -1.77 0.15 -15.68
N GLY A 60 -2.05 -0.61 -14.62
CA GLY A 60 -1.68 -2.02 -14.52
C GLY A 60 -0.18 -2.27 -14.30
N LYS A 61 0.58 -1.21 -14.01
CA LYS A 61 2.04 -1.24 -13.76
C LYS A 61 2.36 -1.16 -12.28
N TYR A 62 3.49 -1.73 -11.88
CA TYR A 62 3.92 -1.81 -10.50
C TYR A 62 4.86 -0.66 -10.10
N LEU A 63 4.73 -0.21 -8.86
CA LEU A 63 5.68 0.69 -8.22
C LEU A 63 7.04 -0.02 -8.12
N THR A 64 8.03 0.47 -8.84
CA THR A 64 9.31 -0.21 -9.04
C THR A 64 10.48 0.66 -8.58
N ALA A 65 11.32 0.12 -7.71
CA ALA A 65 12.61 0.68 -7.34
C ALA A 65 13.61 0.47 -8.49
N SER A 66 13.89 1.52 -9.27
CA SER A 66 14.77 1.41 -10.43
C SER A 66 16.23 1.65 -10.06
N ASN A 67 17.16 1.15 -10.87
CA ASN A 67 18.58 1.50 -10.72
C ASN A 67 18.97 2.81 -11.45
N VAL A 68 17.99 3.58 -11.93
CA VAL A 68 18.22 4.83 -12.66
C VAL A 68 18.57 5.94 -11.67
N PRO A 69 19.76 6.56 -11.75
CA PRO A 69 20.11 7.68 -10.89
C PRO A 69 19.22 8.89 -11.20
N LEU A 70 18.85 9.65 -10.16
CA LEU A 70 18.01 10.84 -10.35
C LEU A 70 18.78 12.00 -10.98
N LEU A 71 20.00 12.25 -10.48
CA LEU A 71 20.86 13.36 -10.88
C LEU A 71 22.26 12.85 -11.24
N PRO A 72 22.89 13.39 -12.29
CA PRO A 72 24.31 13.17 -12.56
C PRO A 72 25.13 13.59 -11.32
N LYS A 73 26.06 12.74 -10.88
CA LYS A 73 26.94 12.96 -9.70
C LYS A 73 26.28 12.90 -8.31
N VAL A 74 24.96 12.71 -8.20
CA VAL A 74 24.33 12.42 -6.89
C VAL A 74 24.26 10.92 -6.69
N THR A 75 25.14 10.41 -5.83
CA THR A 75 25.13 9.01 -5.40
C THR A 75 24.11 8.80 -4.29
N GLY A 76 23.32 7.73 -4.37
CA GLY A 76 22.39 7.29 -3.32
C GLY A 76 20.93 7.35 -3.72
N SER A 77 20.47 8.45 -4.33
CA SER A 77 19.06 8.63 -4.70
C SER A 77 18.76 8.12 -6.12
N ARG A 78 17.92 7.07 -6.18
CA ARG A 78 17.49 6.43 -7.43
C ARG A 78 16.00 6.67 -7.67
N LYS A 79 15.61 6.72 -8.94
CA LYS A 79 14.21 6.97 -9.33
C LYS A 79 13.31 5.79 -8.99
N VAL A 80 12.09 6.10 -8.58
CA VAL A 80 10.99 5.13 -8.55
C VAL A 80 10.13 5.32 -9.80
N MET A 81 9.79 4.22 -10.45
CA MET A 81 9.11 4.18 -11.74
C MET A 81 7.89 3.27 -11.69
N GLN A 82 6.98 3.41 -12.65
CA GLN A 82 5.96 2.41 -12.91
C GLN A 82 6.44 1.52 -14.05
N THR A 83 6.53 0.21 -13.79
CA THR A 83 6.99 -0.76 -14.78
C THR A 83 6.15 -2.03 -14.73
N LEU A 84 6.12 -2.77 -15.85
CA LEU A 84 5.57 -4.11 -15.90
C LEU A 84 6.65 -5.03 -16.48
N PRO A 85 7.55 -5.56 -15.63
CA PRO A 85 8.61 -6.44 -16.12
C PRO A 85 8.03 -7.78 -16.57
N LYS A 86 8.69 -8.45 -17.53
CA LYS A 86 8.26 -9.77 -18.04
C LYS A 86 8.10 -10.81 -16.92
N LYS A 87 8.95 -10.71 -15.90
CA LYS A 87 8.86 -11.46 -14.65
C LYS A 87 8.95 -10.46 -13.50
N LEU A 88 8.00 -10.53 -12.58
CA LEU A 88 8.03 -9.72 -11.37
C LEU A 88 9.24 -10.12 -10.52
N CYS A 89 9.90 -9.13 -9.94
CA CYS A 89 11.17 -9.30 -9.23
C CYS A 89 11.23 -8.41 -7.99
N SER A 90 12.32 -8.54 -7.23
CA SER A 90 12.58 -7.79 -5.99
C SER A 90 12.47 -6.27 -6.12
N ALA A 91 12.66 -5.72 -7.32
CA ALA A 91 12.51 -4.28 -7.57
C ALA A 91 11.05 -3.79 -7.47
N THR A 92 10.07 -4.69 -7.63
CA THR A 92 8.63 -4.37 -7.50
C THR A 92 8.09 -4.59 -6.09
N GLU A 93 8.90 -5.20 -5.22
CA GLU A 93 8.50 -5.65 -3.90
C GLU A 93 8.94 -4.67 -2.83
N TRP A 94 8.00 -4.36 -1.94
CA TRP A 94 8.18 -3.43 -0.85
C TRP A 94 7.79 -4.11 0.45
N GLU A 95 8.67 -4.05 1.43
CA GLU A 95 8.39 -4.34 2.83
C GLU A 95 7.75 -3.09 3.44
N ALA A 96 6.59 -3.22 4.05
CA ALA A 96 5.95 -2.11 4.75
C ALA A 96 6.30 -2.19 6.24
N GLU A 97 6.95 -1.13 6.73
CA GLU A 97 7.38 -1.00 8.11
C GLU A 97 6.50 0.06 8.79
N GLN A 98 5.82 -0.33 9.86
CA GLN A 98 4.98 0.59 10.63
C GLN A 98 5.84 1.50 11.52
N ASP A 99 5.57 2.80 11.54
CA ASP A 99 6.35 3.77 12.32
C ASP A 99 5.53 4.41 13.44
N GLY A 100 5.30 3.66 14.52
CA GLY A 100 4.67 4.13 15.77
C GLY A 100 3.18 4.52 15.69
N SER A 101 2.69 4.97 14.54
CA SER A 101 1.27 5.29 14.28
C SER A 101 0.62 4.21 13.41
N LEU A 102 -0.66 3.94 13.66
CA LEU A 102 -1.45 2.93 12.93
C LEU A 102 -1.60 3.24 11.44
N TYR A 103 -1.59 4.52 11.07
CA TYR A 103 -1.86 4.99 9.71
C TYR A 103 -0.60 5.41 8.94
N GLN A 104 0.59 5.24 9.53
CA GLN A 104 1.85 5.67 8.94
C GLN A 104 2.79 4.50 8.73
N ILE A 105 3.29 4.38 7.50
CA ILE A 105 4.26 3.35 7.13
C ILE A 105 5.47 3.97 6.43
N ARG A 106 6.53 3.17 6.38
CA ARG A 106 7.67 3.34 5.51
C ARG A 106 7.68 2.15 4.55
N LEU A 107 7.83 2.42 3.26
CA LEU A 107 7.96 1.37 2.25
C LEU A 107 9.44 1.16 1.96
N LYS A 108 9.93 -0.05 2.19
CA LYS A 108 11.33 -0.42 2.14
C LYS A 108 11.54 -1.47 1.06
N THR A 109 12.51 -1.25 0.18
CA THR A 109 12.94 -2.25 -0.80
C THR A 109 13.63 -3.42 -0.09
N ARG A 110 13.72 -4.59 -0.74
CA ARG A 110 14.52 -5.73 -0.22
C ARG A 110 15.98 -5.38 0.10
N TYR A 111 16.50 -4.31 -0.50
CA TYR A 111 17.88 -3.84 -0.30
C TYR A 111 18.01 -2.78 0.82
N GLY A 112 16.95 -2.49 1.57
CA GLY A 112 17.00 -1.55 2.70
C GLY A 112 16.83 -0.07 2.35
N HIS A 113 16.55 0.26 1.09
CA HIS A 113 16.24 1.63 0.68
C HIS A 113 14.77 1.93 0.90
N PHE A 114 14.44 3.16 1.27
CA PHE A 114 13.07 3.58 1.57
C PHE A 114 12.49 4.48 0.50
N LEU A 115 11.21 4.27 0.18
CA LEU A 115 10.43 5.14 -0.69
C LEU A 115 10.28 6.52 -0.06
N ARG A 116 10.60 7.57 -0.81
CA ARG A 116 10.49 8.94 -0.32
C ARG A 116 10.26 10.00 -1.38
N PRO A 117 9.69 11.15 -0.99
CA PRO A 117 9.78 12.38 -1.75
C PRO A 117 11.22 12.83 -2.00
N PHE A 118 11.54 13.20 -3.24
CA PHE A 118 12.74 13.98 -3.51
C PHE A 118 12.57 15.42 -3.02
N GLY A 119 13.53 15.92 -2.24
CA GLY A 119 13.42 17.19 -1.54
C GLY A 119 13.51 18.40 -2.46
N GLY A 120 12.51 19.28 -2.39
CA GLY A 120 12.59 20.75 -2.44
C GLY A 120 13.09 21.48 -3.69
N ILE A 121 13.95 20.87 -4.53
CA ILE A 121 14.68 21.58 -5.58
C ILE A 121 13.88 21.49 -6.89
N PRO A 122 13.36 22.60 -7.44
CA PRO A 122 12.86 22.62 -8.81
C PRO A 122 14.01 22.29 -9.78
N PRO A 123 13.80 21.52 -10.87
CA PRO A 123 12.55 20.92 -11.38
C PRO A 123 12.12 19.58 -10.72
N TRP A 124 12.92 19.01 -9.81
CA TRP A 124 12.72 17.65 -9.27
C TRP A 124 11.81 17.55 -8.03
N ARG A 125 11.28 18.67 -7.53
CA ARG A 125 10.47 18.80 -6.29
C ARG A 125 9.25 17.89 -6.12
N ASN A 126 8.82 17.19 -7.18
CA ASN A 126 7.67 16.29 -7.17
C ASN A 126 8.06 14.87 -7.62
N ILE A 127 9.35 14.56 -7.70
CA ILE A 127 9.83 13.22 -8.04
C ILE A 127 9.89 12.37 -6.78
N VAL A 128 9.70 11.06 -6.96
CA VAL A 128 9.80 10.07 -5.90
C VAL A 128 11.04 9.22 -6.13
N THR A 129 11.81 9.03 -5.07
CA THR A 129 13.05 8.27 -5.07
C THR A 129 13.01 7.15 -4.04
N HIS A 130 13.98 6.25 -4.11
CA HIS A 130 14.33 5.39 -3.01
C HIS A 130 15.81 5.56 -2.66
N ASP A 131 16.10 5.71 -1.38
CA ASP A 131 17.46 5.83 -0.83
C ASP A 131 17.48 5.45 0.66
N VAL A 132 18.67 5.47 1.26
CA VAL A 132 18.84 5.29 2.70
C VAL A 132 18.68 6.66 3.36
N PRO A 133 17.59 6.91 4.11
CA PRO A 133 17.30 8.23 4.62
C PRO A 133 18.20 8.56 5.82
N HIS A 134 18.69 9.80 5.86
CA HIS A 134 19.33 10.32 7.07
C HIS A 134 18.31 10.64 8.19
N ARG A 135 17.04 10.90 7.83
CA ARG A 135 15.95 11.20 8.77
C ARG A 135 14.72 10.35 8.48
N LYS A 136 14.23 9.60 9.48
CA LYS A 136 13.05 8.73 9.37
C LYS A 136 11.79 9.44 8.87
N LYS A 137 11.53 10.67 9.36
CA LYS A 137 10.35 11.46 8.97
C LYS A 137 10.22 11.72 7.46
N ALA A 138 11.34 11.69 6.73
CA ALA A 138 11.34 11.96 5.30
C ALA A 138 10.86 10.78 4.45
N THR A 139 10.62 9.61 5.05
CA THR A 139 10.17 8.39 4.37
C THR A 139 8.79 7.93 4.84
N LEU A 140 8.10 8.77 5.62
CA LEU A 140 6.77 8.46 6.13
C LEU A 140 5.70 8.75 5.08
N TRP A 141 4.83 7.76 4.94
CA TRP A 141 3.63 7.82 4.12
C TRP A 141 2.43 7.50 5.00
N GLU A 142 1.46 8.39 4.98
CA GLU A 142 0.14 8.18 5.55
C GLU A 142 -0.70 7.36 4.56
N ILE A 143 -1.34 6.31 5.06
CA ILE A 143 -2.19 5.42 4.28
C ILE A 143 -3.64 5.89 4.40
N GLU A 144 -4.28 6.13 3.27
CA GLU A 144 -5.74 6.27 3.19
C GLU A 144 -6.29 5.01 2.49
N ILE A 145 -7.06 4.18 3.21
CA ILE A 145 -7.70 2.98 2.64
C ILE A 145 -8.93 3.40 1.85
N MET A 146 -8.99 3.01 0.58
CA MET A 146 -10.09 3.34 -0.32
C MET A 146 -11.05 2.17 -0.53
N GLU A 147 -10.52 0.94 -0.48
CA GLU A 147 -11.30 -0.28 -0.62
C GLU A 147 -10.66 -1.39 0.21
N THR A 148 -11.49 -2.22 0.86
CA THR A 148 -11.06 -3.41 1.60
C THR A 148 -11.56 -4.69 0.93
N HIS A 149 -10.84 -5.79 1.13
CA HIS A 149 -11.37 -7.11 0.83
C HIS A 149 -12.59 -7.38 1.74
N LYS A 150 -13.74 -7.73 1.15
CA LYS A 150 -14.90 -8.15 1.93
C LYS A 150 -14.49 -9.38 2.74
N LYS A 151 -14.51 -9.29 4.07
CA LYS A 151 -14.56 -10.50 4.91
C LYS A 151 -15.84 -11.23 4.49
N ALA A 152 -15.74 -12.49 4.07
CA ALA A 152 -16.91 -13.31 3.90
C ALA A 152 -17.70 -13.25 5.22
N LEU A 153 -18.90 -12.68 5.17
CA LEU A 153 -19.83 -12.79 6.29
C LEU A 153 -20.02 -14.30 6.51
N PRO A 154 -19.94 -14.82 7.75
CA PRO A 154 -20.40 -16.17 7.99
C PRO A 154 -21.85 -16.24 7.49
N GLU A 155 -22.12 -17.21 6.60
CA GLU A 155 -23.46 -17.55 6.16
C GLU A 155 -24.40 -17.53 7.38
N PRO A 156 -25.59 -16.92 7.30
CA PRO A 156 -26.51 -16.91 8.43
C PRO A 156 -26.81 -18.35 8.83
N THR A 157 -26.30 -18.77 9.98
CA THR A 157 -26.62 -20.07 10.58
C THR A 157 -28.12 -20.20 10.60
N ASN A 158 -28.64 -21.19 9.86
CA ASN A 158 -30.07 -21.39 9.71
C ASN A 158 -30.66 -21.85 11.06
N PHE A 159 -31.15 -20.92 11.88
CA PHE A 159 -31.71 -21.16 13.22
C PHE A 159 -33.03 -21.99 13.21
N ALA A 160 -33.51 -22.39 12.04
CA ALA A 160 -34.76 -23.14 11.87
C ALA A 160 -34.77 -24.56 12.49
N HIS A 161 -33.64 -25.07 12.98
CA HIS A 161 -33.54 -26.42 13.55
C HIS A 161 -33.55 -26.49 15.09
N ILE A 162 -33.54 -25.36 15.82
CA ILE A 162 -33.38 -25.38 17.29
C ILE A 162 -34.71 -25.43 18.07
N THR A 163 -35.87 -25.27 17.43
CA THR A 163 -37.17 -25.22 18.17
C THR A 163 -37.86 -26.57 18.41
N LYS A 164 -37.27 -27.71 18.04
CA LYS A 164 -37.92 -29.03 18.28
C LYS A 164 -37.55 -29.73 19.60
N ALA A 165 -36.71 -29.15 20.46
CA ALA A 165 -36.21 -29.85 21.65
C ALA A 165 -36.86 -29.48 22.99
N PHE A 166 -37.89 -28.62 23.02
CA PHE A 166 -38.58 -28.26 24.26
C PHE A 166 -40.09 -28.48 24.16
N SER A 167 -40.51 -29.74 24.14
CA SER A 167 -41.85 -30.12 24.63
C SER A 167 -41.69 -31.19 25.70
N CYS A 168 -41.38 -30.76 26.92
CA CYS A 168 -41.56 -31.62 28.09
C CYS A 168 -43.04 -31.61 28.45
N ASN A 169 -43.71 -32.74 28.25
CA ASN A 169 -45.05 -33.00 28.73
C ASN A 169 -45.01 -33.10 30.27
N PHE A 170 -45.77 -32.26 30.95
CA PHE A 170 -45.98 -32.33 32.40
C PHE A 170 -47.30 -33.06 32.64
N THR A 171 -47.23 -34.31 33.08
CA THR A 171 -48.38 -35.05 33.64
C THR A 171 -48.37 -34.89 35.16
N GLU A 172 -49.42 -34.26 35.70
CA GLU A 172 -49.67 -34.19 37.14
C GLU A 172 -50.17 -35.56 37.67
N PRO A 173 -49.75 -35.98 38.88
CA PRO A 173 -50.37 -37.10 39.57
C PRO A 173 -51.54 -36.64 40.48
N ILE A 174 -52.45 -37.59 40.68
CA ILE A 174 -53.77 -37.55 41.35
C ILE A 174 -53.71 -37.09 42.81
#